data_AF-A0A449BCN4-F1
#
_entry.id   AF-A0A449BCN4-F1
#
_cell.length_a   1.000
_cell.length_b   1.000
_cell.length_c   1.000
_cell.angle_alpha   90.00
_cell.angle_beta   90.00
_cell.angle_gamma   90.00
#
_symmetry.space_group_name_H-M   'P 1'
#
loop_
_entity.id
_entity.type
_entity.pdbx_description
1 polymer ?
#
loop_
_entity_poly.entity_id
_entity_poly.type
_entity_poly.pdbx_seq_one_letter_code
_entity_poly.pdbx_strand_id
1 'polypeptide(L)'
;MAVKEKTVEKKSKLKEILVTEYRWENLLLLVLATLSTALSLIIIINKGPITIDSNFPVLGNRTNQLIFAWILFAISMMGIGLVIAPFITPAIPELKKITWATKSQFLDHSVRVLVFILFFVFVIIAFDIIVLALLNLINGGL
;
A
#
# COMPACT_ATOMS: atom_id res chain seq x y z
N MET A 1 52.57 -19.20 -25.48
CA MET A 1 51.71 -18.38 -24.60
C MET A 1 50.27 -18.54 -25.06
N ALA A 2 49.41 -19.12 -24.22
CA ALA A 2 48.00 -19.33 -24.55
C ALA A 2 47.24 -17.99 -24.47
N VAL A 3 46.62 -17.58 -25.57
CA VAL A 3 45.74 -16.42 -25.64
C VAL A 3 44.46 -16.76 -24.87
N LYS A 4 44.25 -16.12 -23.72
CA LYS A 4 43.00 -16.25 -22.95
C LYS A 4 41.87 -15.61 -23.76
N GLU A 5 40.98 -16.43 -24.31
CA GLU A 5 39.72 -15.99 -24.88
C GLU A 5 38.93 -15.21 -23.81
N LYS A 6 38.57 -13.96 -24.12
CA LYS A 6 37.63 -13.19 -23.31
C LYS A 6 36.25 -13.83 -23.48
N THR A 7 35.77 -14.48 -22.43
CA THR A 7 34.39 -14.95 -22.32
C THR A 7 33.44 -13.76 -22.47
N VAL A 8 32.89 -13.61 -23.67
CA VAL A 8 31.78 -12.69 -23.93
C VAL A 8 30.58 -13.25 -23.16
N GLU A 9 30.30 -12.68 -22.00
CA GLU A 9 29.08 -12.97 -21.25
C GLU A 9 27.88 -12.74 -22.16
N LYS A 10 27.21 -13.82 -22.58
CA LYS A 10 25.90 -13.76 -23.22
C LYS A 10 24.92 -13.18 -22.20
N LYS A 11 24.82 -11.85 -22.14
CA LYS A 11 23.72 -11.17 -21.45
C LYS A 11 22.43 -11.73 -22.05
N SER A 12 21.64 -12.39 -21.21
CA SER A 12 20.35 -12.96 -21.60
C SER A 12 19.50 -11.85 -22.24
N LYS A 13 19.07 -12.05 -23.50
CA LYS A 13 18.21 -11.10 -24.23
C LYS A 13 16.95 -10.72 -23.44
N LEU A 14 16.52 -11.57 -22.50
CA LEU A 14 15.42 -11.31 -21.58
C LEU A 14 15.70 -10.15 -20.62
N LYS A 15 16.96 -9.99 -20.17
CA LYS A 15 17.38 -8.88 -19.32
C LYS A 15 17.48 -7.57 -20.09
N GLU A 16 17.80 -7.65 -21.38
CA GLU A 16 17.79 -6.51 -22.29
C GLU A 16 16.36 -6.07 -22.59
N ILE A 17 15.46 -7.02 -22.91
CA ILE A 17 14.03 -6.78 -23.15
C ILE A 17 13.33 -6.20 -21.90
N LEU A 18 13.68 -6.64 -20.68
CA LEU A 18 13.16 -6.04 -19.44
C LEU A 18 13.61 -4.59 -19.19
N VAL A 19 14.71 -4.15 -19.81
CA VAL A 19 15.28 -2.81 -19.64
C VAL A 19 14.86 -1.88 -20.78
N THR A 20 14.61 -2.39 -21.99
CA THR A 20 14.00 -1.62 -23.08
C THR A 20 12.49 -1.50 -22.91
N GLU A 21 12.10 -0.57 -22.04
CA GLU A 21 11.11 0.48 -22.35
C GLU A 21 9.80 0.07 -23.05
N TYR A 22 8.96 -0.73 -22.41
CA TYR A 22 7.52 -0.73 -22.70
C TYR A 22 6.74 -0.06 -21.55
N ARG A 23 6.91 1.27 -21.44
CA ARG A 23 6.22 2.10 -20.41
C ARG A 23 4.70 1.89 -20.43
N TRP A 24 4.11 1.69 -21.60
CA TRP A 24 2.67 1.49 -21.79
C TRP A 24 2.20 0.09 -21.39
N GLU A 25 2.97 -0.96 -21.67
CA GLU A 25 2.61 -2.33 -21.28
C GLU A 25 2.66 -2.48 -19.76
N ASN A 26 3.68 -1.92 -19.11
CA ASN A 26 3.75 -1.92 -17.65
C ASN A 26 2.60 -1.12 -17.00
N LEU A 27 2.20 0.02 -17.58
CA LEU A 27 1.03 0.77 -17.08
C LEU A 27 -0.28 -0.01 -17.27
N LEU A 28 -0.47 -0.65 -18.42
CA LEU A 28 -1.63 -1.51 -18.66
C LEU A 28 -1.65 -2.70 -17.70
N LEU A 29 -0.50 -3.35 -17.47
CA LEU A 29 -0.35 -4.42 -16.51
C LEU A 29 -0.66 -3.95 -15.08
N LEU A 30 -0.26 -2.73 -14.70
CA LEU A 30 -0.58 -2.17 -13.38
C LEU A 30 -2.08 -1.98 -13.21
N VAL A 31 -2.75 -1.40 -14.20
CA VAL A 31 -4.21 -1.19 -14.17
C VAL A 31 -4.92 -2.53 -14.11
N LEU A 32 -4.54 -3.48 -14.97
CA LEU A 32 -5.13 -4.81 -15.01
C LEU A 32 -4.92 -5.58 -13.70
N ALA A 33 -3.71 -5.50 -13.13
CA ALA A 33 -3.39 -6.12 -11.86
C ALA A 33 -4.17 -5.46 -10.71
N THR A 34 -4.29 -4.13 -10.68
CA THR A 34 -5.07 -3.40 -9.67
C THR A 34 -6.56 -3.79 -9.70
N LEU A 35 -7.15 -3.84 -10.90
CA LEU A 35 -8.54 -4.29 -11.07
C LEU A 35 -8.72 -5.76 -10.66
N SER A 36 -7.76 -6.62 -11.02
CA SER A 36 -7.77 -8.04 -10.65
C SER A 36 -7.65 -8.23 -9.13
N THR A 37 -6.80 -7.44 -8.46
CA THR A 37 -6.67 -7.42 -7.00
C THR A 37 -7.99 -6.97 -6.36
N ALA A 38 -8.59 -5.88 -6.83
CA ALA A 38 -9.88 -5.42 -6.32
C ALA A 38 -10.97 -6.49 -6.46
N LEU A 39 -11.06 -7.14 -7.62
CA LEU A 39 -12.03 -8.22 -7.87
C LEU A 39 -11.79 -9.42 -6.95
N SER A 40 -10.54 -9.84 -6.78
CA SER A 40 -10.20 -10.96 -5.89
C SER A 40 -10.56 -10.68 -4.43
N LEU A 41 -10.34 -9.46 -3.94
CA LEU A 41 -10.70 -9.07 -2.58
C LEU A 41 -12.21 -9.05 -2.35
N ILE A 42 -12.98 -8.60 -3.33
CA ILE A 42 -14.46 -8.63 -3.26
C ILE A 42 -14.95 -10.08 -3.09
N ILE A 43 -14.39 -11.03 -3.85
CA ILE A 43 -14.75 -12.46 -3.76
C ILE A 43 -14.30 -13.08 -2.43
N ILE A 44 -13.13 -12.70 -1.91
CA ILE A 44 -12.61 -13.20 -0.63
C ILE A 44 -13.48 -12.71 0.53
N ILE A 45 -13.72 -11.40 0.61
CA ILE A 45 -14.44 -10.74 1.70
C ILE A 45 -15.93 -11.13 1.71
N ASN A 46 -16.52 -11.39 0.54
CA ASN A 46 -17.92 -11.82 0.41
C ASN A 46 -18.93 -10.85 1.05
N LYS A 47 -18.62 -9.55 1.05
CA LYS A 47 -19.49 -8.46 1.54
C LYS A 47 -19.60 -7.31 0.53
N GLY A 48 -19.54 -7.62 -0.76
CA GLY A 48 -19.58 -6.63 -1.85
C GLY A 48 -20.86 -6.72 -2.69
N PRO A 49 -21.10 -5.73 -3.57
CA PRO A 49 -22.24 -5.71 -4.48
C PRO A 49 -22.17 -6.77 -5.60
N ILE A 50 -21.02 -7.43 -5.77
CA ILE A 50 -20.77 -8.42 -6.81
C ILE A 50 -20.63 -9.78 -6.14
N THR A 51 -21.60 -10.66 -6.37
CA THR A 51 -21.61 -12.04 -5.89
C THR A 51 -21.66 -12.99 -7.09
N ILE A 52 -20.93 -14.11 -7.00
CA ILE A 52 -20.96 -15.14 -8.04
C ILE A 52 -22.18 -16.04 -7.77
N ASP A 53 -23.04 -16.20 -8.78
CA ASP A 53 -24.21 -17.07 -8.69
C ASP A 53 -23.80 -18.54 -8.48
N SER A 54 -24.57 -19.28 -7.67
CA SER A 54 -24.30 -20.67 -7.36
C SER A 54 -24.39 -21.61 -8.57
N ASN A 55 -25.08 -21.20 -9.63
CA ASN A 55 -25.19 -21.95 -10.89
C ASN A 55 -24.04 -21.64 -11.86
N PHE A 56 -23.10 -20.76 -11.49
CA PHE A 56 -21.98 -20.43 -12.36
C PHE A 56 -21.07 -21.65 -12.56
N PRO A 57 -20.73 -22.03 -13.80
CA PRO A 57 -19.85 -23.17 -14.06
C PRO A 57 -18.51 -23.02 -13.34
N VAL A 58 -18.06 -24.08 -12.66
CA VAL A 58 -16.78 -24.19 -11.93
C VAL A 58 -16.67 -23.31 -10.68
N LEU A 59 -17.13 -22.05 -10.72
CA LEU A 59 -17.08 -21.09 -9.61
C LEU A 59 -18.42 -21.01 -8.83
N GLY A 60 -19.40 -21.87 -9.08
CA GLY A 60 -20.65 -21.87 -8.30
C GLY A 60 -20.47 -22.34 -6.86
N ASN A 61 -19.45 -23.16 -6.60
CA ASN A 61 -19.12 -23.64 -5.25
C ASN A 61 -18.23 -22.62 -4.51
N ARG A 62 -18.60 -22.25 -3.28
CA ARG A 62 -17.84 -21.33 -2.42
C ARG A 62 -16.37 -21.72 -2.26
N THR A 63 -16.05 -23.01 -2.16
CA THR A 63 -14.66 -23.48 -2.04
C THR A 63 -13.86 -23.17 -3.31
N ASN A 64 -14.44 -23.39 -4.48
CA ASN A 64 -13.78 -23.11 -5.76
C ASN A 64 -13.63 -21.60 -6.00
N GLN A 65 -14.62 -20.80 -5.59
CA GLN A 65 -14.54 -19.33 -5.63
C GLN A 65 -13.36 -18.80 -4.82
N LEU A 66 -13.18 -19.34 -3.60
CA LEU A 66 -12.10 -18.93 -2.72
C LEU A 66 -10.72 -19.30 -3.30
N ILE A 67 -10.59 -20.52 -3.83
CA ILE A 67 -9.33 -20.97 -4.45
C ILE A 67 -8.98 -20.06 -5.64
N PHE A 68 -9.95 -19.81 -6.53
CA PHE A 68 -9.76 -18.92 -7.67
C PHE A 68 -9.35 -17.51 -7.23
N ALA A 69 -10.05 -16.95 -6.23
CA ALA A 69 -9.78 -15.59 -5.76
C ALA A 69 -8.39 -15.46 -5.13
N TRP A 70 -7.94 -16.45 -4.35
CA TRP A 70 -6.59 -16.44 -3.79
C TRP A 70 -5.49 -16.57 -4.85
N ILE A 71 -5.70 -17.40 -5.88
CA ILE A 71 -4.77 -17.52 -7.00
C ILE A 71 -4.72 -16.20 -7.79
N LEU A 72 -5.88 -15.62 -8.12
CA LEU A 72 -5.98 -14.33 -8.80
C LEU A 72 -5.32 -13.20 -7.98
N PHE A 73 -5.52 -13.20 -6.66
CA PHE A 73 -4.89 -12.25 -5.75
C PHE A 73 -3.36 -12.40 -5.76
N ALA A 74 -2.84 -13.63 -5.65
CA ALA A 74 -1.40 -13.88 -5.66
C ALA A 74 -0.75 -13.42 -6.98
N ILE A 75 -1.34 -13.78 -8.12
CA ILE A 75 -0.82 -13.40 -9.46
C ILE A 75 -0.89 -11.88 -9.65
N SER A 76 -1.99 -11.24 -9.26
CA SER A 76 -2.12 -9.78 -9.38
C SER A 76 -1.12 -9.04 -8.48
N MET A 77 -0.89 -9.53 -7.25
CA MET A 77 0.12 -8.96 -6.35
C MET A 77 1.54 -9.10 -6.92
N MET A 78 1.86 -10.24 -7.55
CA MET A 78 3.13 -10.41 -8.27
C MET A 78 3.24 -9.44 -9.45
N GLY A 79 2.16 -9.24 -10.21
CA GLY A 79 2.11 -8.28 -11.32
C GLY A 79 2.36 -6.84 -10.87
N ILE A 80 1.71 -6.41 -9.79
CA ILE A 80 1.95 -5.09 -9.16
C ILE A 80 3.42 -4.97 -8.73
N GLY A 81 3.96 -5.99 -8.08
CA GLY A 81 5.36 -6.02 -7.65
C GLY A 81 6.35 -5.85 -8.80
N LEU A 82 6.14 -6.57 -9.91
CA LEU A 82 6.98 -6.48 -11.11
C LEU A 82 6.93 -5.10 -11.77
N VAL A 83 5.75 -4.47 -11.82
CA VAL A 83 5.61 -3.13 -12.41
C VAL A 83 6.20 -2.06 -11.50
N ILE A 84 6.06 -2.17 -10.19
CA ILE A 84 6.57 -1.19 -9.23
C ILE A 84 8.09 -1.31 -9.02
N ALA A 85 8.67 -2.52 -9.14
CA ALA A 85 10.09 -2.78 -8.95
C ALA A 85 11.05 -1.80 -9.68
N PRO A 86 10.88 -1.49 -10.98
CA PRO A 86 11.74 -0.54 -11.68
C PRO A 86 11.62 0.90 -11.17
N PHE A 87 10.54 1.28 -10.48
CA PHE A 87 10.40 2.59 -9.84
C PHE A 87 11.08 2.66 -8.47
N ILE A 88 10.97 1.59 -7.67
CA ILE A 88 11.59 1.54 -6.34
C ILE A 88 13.11 1.39 -6.44
N THR A 89 13.61 0.61 -7.39
CA THR A 89 15.05 0.34 -7.55
C THR A 89 15.91 1.62 -7.66
N PRO A 90 15.57 2.63 -8.49
CA PRO A 90 16.28 3.90 -8.53
C PRO A 90 15.95 4.82 -7.33
N ALA A 91 14.79 4.68 -6.69
CA ALA A 91 14.41 5.49 -5.54
C ALA A 91 15.19 5.10 -4.25
N ILE A 92 15.54 3.83 -4.07
CA ILE A 92 16.31 3.36 -2.90
C ILE A 92 17.62 4.14 -2.67
N PRO A 93 18.51 4.31 -3.66
CA PRO A 93 19.74 5.08 -3.47
C PRO A 93 19.46 6.58 -3.24
N GLU A 94 18.36 7.13 -3.74
CA GLU A 94 17.96 8.51 -3.46
C GLU A 94 17.47 8.68 -2.02
N LEU A 95 16.69 7.73 -1.49
CA LEU A 95 16.27 7.71 -0.09
C LEU A 95 17.46 7.68 0.88
N LYS A 96 18.59 7.08 0.47
CA LYS A 96 19.84 7.08 1.25
C LYS A 96 20.55 8.43 1.27
N LYS A 97 20.28 9.31 0.30
CA LYS A 97 20.84 10.69 0.26
C LYS A 97 20.05 11.65 1.14
N ILE A 98 18.84 11.28 1.55
CA ILE A 98 18.03 12.08 2.46
C ILE A 98 18.73 12.15 3.81
N THR A 99 18.90 13.36 4.33
CA THR A 99 19.40 13.59 5.69
C THR A 99 18.32 13.19 6.69
N TRP A 100 18.34 11.93 7.12
CA TRP A 100 17.41 11.42 8.12
C TRP A 100 17.63 12.12 9.46
N ALA A 101 16.51 12.39 10.16
CA ALA A 101 16.57 12.94 11.50
C ALA A 101 17.35 11.99 12.42
N THR A 102 18.27 12.56 13.21
CA THR A 102 18.99 11.78 14.23
C THR A 102 17.99 11.31 15.29
N LYS A 103 18.23 10.18 15.96
CA LYS A 103 17.36 9.68 17.04
C LYS A 103 17.00 10.75 18.09
N SER A 104 17.94 11.63 18.42
CA SER A 104 17.71 12.76 19.33
C SER A 104 16.78 13.82 18.75
N GLN A 105 16.95 14.21 17.48
CA GLN A 105 16.07 15.17 16.80
C GLN A 105 14.65 14.61 16.65
N PHE A 106 14.53 13.31 16.34
CA PHE A 106 13.23 12.64 16.28
C PHE A 106 12.50 12.73 17.62
N LEU A 107 13.18 12.39 18.73
CA LEU A 107 12.58 12.48 20.06
C LEU A 107 12.20 13.92 20.44
N ASP A 108 13.06 14.90 20.18
CA ASP A 108 12.73 16.32 20.47
C ASP A 108 11.49 16.78 19.70
N HIS A 109 11.42 16.48 18.41
CA HIS A 109 10.28 16.85 17.58
C HIS A 109 9.00 16.10 17.97
N SER A 110 9.09 14.79 18.25
CA SER A 110 7.94 14.01 18.71
C SER A 110 7.39 14.50 20.05
N VAL A 111 8.25 14.78 21.04
CA VAL A 111 7.84 15.30 22.34
C VAL A 111 7.19 16.68 22.18
N ARG A 112 7.77 17.57 21.37
CA ARG A 112 7.20 18.90 21.12
C ARG A 112 5.80 18.83 20.52
N VAL A 113 5.59 17.96 19.53
CA VAL A 113 4.26 17.75 18.92
C VAL A 113 3.29 17.15 19.93
N LEU A 114 3.74 16.19 20.73
CA LEU A 114 2.90 15.55 21.75
C LEU A 114 2.45 16.57 22.82
N VAL A 115 3.36 17.41 23.31
CA VAL A 115 3.04 18.50 24.25
C VAL A 115 2.06 19.49 23.63
N PHE A 116 2.25 19.85 22.37
CA PHE A 116 1.32 20.72 21.64
C PHE A 116 -0.08 20.12 21.54
N ILE A 117 -0.19 18.84 21.17
CA ILE A 117 -1.48 18.14 21.10
C ILE A 117 -2.13 18.08 22.49
N LEU A 118 -1.37 17.73 23.54
CA LEU A 118 -1.89 17.70 24.90
C LEU A 118 -2.42 19.06 25.35
N PHE A 119 -1.72 20.15 25.01
CA PHE A 119 -2.20 21.50 25.30
C PHE A 119 -3.59 21.75 24.69
N PHE A 120 -3.79 21.40 23.41
CA PHE A 120 -5.10 21.55 22.77
C PHE A 120 -6.17 20.64 23.38
N VAL A 121 -5.82 19.41 23.74
CA VAL A 121 -6.73 18.51 24.46
C VAL A 121 -7.19 19.13 25.78
N PHE A 122 -6.27 19.70 26.57
CA PHE A 122 -6.62 20.39 27.81
C PHE A 122 -7.50 21.61 27.59
N VAL A 123 -7.22 22.41 26.56
CA VAL A 123 -8.05 23.57 26.20
C VAL A 123 -9.47 23.13 25.86
N ILE A 124 -9.63 22.10 25.01
CA ILE A 124 -10.95 21.58 24.62
C ILE A 124 -11.70 21.05 25.84
N ILE A 125 -11.04 20.26 26.70
CA ILE A 125 -11.65 19.75 27.94
C ILE A 125 -12.09 20.90 28.86
N ALA A 126 -11.28 21.94 29.00
CA ALA A 126 -11.64 23.10 29.80
C ALA A 126 -12.87 23.81 29.24
N PHE A 127 -12.94 23.98 27.92
CA PHE A 127 -14.12 24.53 27.25
C PHE A 127 -15.35 23.66 27.46
N ASP A 128 -15.24 22.34 27.29
CA ASP A 128 -16.36 21.41 27.51
C ASP A 128 -16.91 21.52 28.94
N ILE A 129 -16.02 21.55 29.94
CA ILE A 129 -16.41 21.72 31.36
C ILE A 129 -17.14 23.06 31.58
N ILE A 130 -16.60 24.15 31.04
CA ILE A 130 -17.20 25.49 31.19
C ILE A 130 -18.58 25.54 30.52
N VAL A 131 -18.68 25.02 29.30
CA VAL A 131 -19.94 25.01 28.54
C VAL A 131 -20.98 24.14 29.24
N LEU A 132 -20.62 22.95 29.72
CA LEU A 132 -21.52 22.09 30.48
C LEU A 132 -21.97 22.76 31.79
N ALA A 133 -21.08 23.41 32.52
CA ALA A 133 -21.42 24.13 33.74
C ALA A 133 -22.38 25.30 33.48
N LEU A 134 -22.15 26.08 32.41
CA LEU A 134 -23.04 27.16 32.00
C LEU A 134 -24.41 26.65 31.56
N LEU A 135 -24.46 25.54 30.79
CA LEU A 135 -25.71 24.93 30.37
C LEU A 135 -26.52 24.40 31.57
N ASN A 136 -25.86 23.78 32.56
CA ASN A 136 -26.52 23.34 33.79
C ASN A 136 -27.10 24.53 34.57
N LEU A 137 -26.34 25.63 34.69
CA LEU A 137 -26.80 26.86 35.34
C LEU A 137 -28.02 27.46 34.63
N ILE A 138 -28.01 27.49 33.30
CA ILE A 138 -29.12 28.05 32.49
C ILE A 138 -30.36 27.15 32.54
N ASN A 139 -30.19 25.83 32.52
CA ASN A 139 -31.30 24.86 32.57
C ASN A 139 -31.86 24.66 33.99
N GLY A 140 -31.39 25.42 34.98
CA GLY A 140 -31.89 25.40 36.37
C GLY A 140 -31.51 24.15 37.15
N GLY A 141 -30.46 23.43 36.75
CA GLY A 141 -29.95 22.25 37.44
C GLY A 141 -28.94 22.60 38.52
N LEU A 142 -29.23 22.16 39.76
CA LEU A 142 -28.26 22.02 40.86
C LEU A 142 -27.03 21.22 40.41
#